data_AF-A0A2E2ZJU9-F1
#
_entry.id   AF-A0A2E2ZJU9-F1
#
_cell.length_a   1.000
_cell.length_b   1.000
_cell.length_c   1.000
_cell.angle_alpha   90.00
_cell.angle_beta   90.00
_cell.angle_gamma   90.00
#
_symmetry.space_group_name_H-M   'P 1'
#
loop_
_entity.id
_entity.type
_entity.pdbx_description
1 polymer ?
#
loop_
_entity_poly.entity_id
_entity_poly.type
_entity_poly.pdbx_seq_one_letter_code
_entity_poly.pdbx_strand_id
1 'polypeptide(L)'
;MPQSGQEMLEESIELCNKISDGLSSQNEAWETSIVEIVEKFNDISNTFFFKTMPSVPVTRTVLRDATELLNHKDAGDWDSFSGSIDTLISSSQTLIEKAGMKGTILT
;
A
#
# COMPACT_ATOMS: atom_id res chain seq x y z
N MET A 1 11.60 -1.02 -20.28
CA MET A 1 12.45 -0.73 -19.11
C MET A 1 11.77 -1.32 -17.89
N PRO A 2 12.50 -1.83 -16.89
CA PRO A 2 11.88 -2.22 -15.63
C PRO A 2 11.21 -1.00 -14.98
N GLN A 3 10.02 -1.18 -14.41
CA GLN A 3 9.27 -0.15 -13.72
C GLN A 3 10.08 0.40 -12.53
N SER A 4 10.05 1.71 -12.36
CA SER A 4 10.76 2.41 -11.29
C SER A 4 10.07 2.26 -9.93
N GLY A 5 10.82 2.56 -8.86
CA GLY A 5 10.28 2.63 -7.50
C GLY A 5 9.06 3.56 -7.40
N GLN A 6 9.12 4.72 -8.07
CA GLN A 6 8.07 5.71 -8.07
C GLN A 6 6.81 5.23 -8.82
N GLU A 7 6.97 4.70 -10.04
CA GLU A 7 5.82 4.16 -10.79
C GLU A 7 5.12 3.03 -10.04
N MET A 8 5.87 2.16 -9.35
CA MET A 8 5.27 1.11 -8.52
C MET A 8 4.54 1.67 -7.29
N LEU A 9 5.01 2.78 -6.71
CA LEU A 9 4.33 3.43 -5.59
C LEU A 9 3.02 4.08 -6.06
N GLU A 10 3.05 4.78 -7.18
CA GLU A 10 1.87 5.39 -7.79
C GLU A 10 0.80 4.33 -8.13
N GLU A 11 1.21 3.20 -8.70
CA GLU A 11 0.31 2.08 -8.97
C GLU A 11 -0.25 1.47 -7.66
N SER A 12 0.58 1.34 -6.63
CA SER A 12 0.12 0.88 -5.31
C SER A 12 -0.93 1.82 -4.71
N ILE A 13 -0.76 3.14 -4.86
CA ILE A 13 -1.74 4.16 -4.43
C ILE A 13 -3.06 3.97 -5.17
N GLU A 14 -3.03 3.77 -6.49
CA GLU A 14 -4.24 3.54 -7.28
C GLU A 14 -4.98 2.28 -6.86
N LEU A 15 -4.26 1.18 -6.60
CA LEU A 15 -4.84 -0.06 -6.11
C LEU A 15 -5.46 0.12 -4.72
N CYS A 16 -4.77 0.77 -3.78
CA CYS A 16 -5.30 1.04 -2.45
C CYS A 16 -6.58 1.90 -2.51
N ASN A 17 -6.65 2.90 -3.39
CA ASN A 17 -7.88 3.68 -3.61
C ASN A 17 -9.05 2.81 -4.14
N LYS A 18 -8.77 1.85 -5.02
CA LYS A 18 -9.80 0.89 -5.48
C LYS A 18 -10.22 -0.08 -4.38
N ILE A 19 -9.29 -0.46 -3.50
CA ILE A 19 -9.57 -1.34 -2.37
C ILE A 19 -10.45 -0.62 -1.34
N SER A 20 -10.15 0.63 -0.99
CA SER A 20 -10.94 1.38 -0.01
C SER A 20 -12.35 1.69 -0.50
N ASP A 21 -12.59 1.82 -1.81
CA ASP A 21 -13.92 2.10 -2.36
C ASP A 21 -14.96 1.04 -1.94
N GLY A 22 -15.92 1.46 -1.12
CA GLY A 22 -17.00 0.64 -0.57
C GLY A 22 -16.58 -0.31 0.56
N LEU A 23 -15.34 -0.27 1.04
CA LEU A 23 -14.82 -1.19 2.04
C LEU A 23 -15.42 -0.95 3.43
N SER A 24 -15.79 0.29 3.77
CA SER A 24 -16.53 0.63 5.00
C SER A 24 -17.80 -0.18 5.21
N SER A 25 -18.46 -0.60 4.12
CA SER A 25 -19.67 -1.44 4.21
C SER A 25 -19.40 -2.84 4.78
N GLN A 26 -18.16 -3.32 4.67
CA GLN A 26 -17.71 -4.60 5.22
C GLN A 26 -16.97 -4.41 6.54
N ASN A 27 -16.01 -3.48 6.57
CA ASN A 27 -15.20 -3.20 7.75
C ASN A 27 -14.58 -1.80 7.66
N GLU A 28 -15.06 -0.91 8.54
CA GLU A 28 -14.57 0.47 8.65
C GLU A 28 -13.09 0.55 9.08
N ALA A 29 -12.62 -0.39 9.92
CA ALA A 29 -11.21 -0.43 10.33
C ALA A 29 -10.30 -0.74 9.15
N TRP A 30 -10.67 -1.70 8.30
CA TRP A 30 -9.91 -2.01 7.08
C TRP A 30 -9.85 -0.82 6.13
N GLU A 31 -10.97 -0.13 5.92
CA GLU A 31 -10.99 1.08 5.09
C GLU A 31 -10.07 2.16 5.67
N THR A 32 -10.11 2.37 6.99
CA THR A 32 -9.26 3.33 7.69
C THR A 32 -7.77 3.02 7.48
N SER A 33 -7.35 1.76 7.65
CA SER A 33 -5.96 1.34 7.43
C SER A 33 -5.50 1.59 6.00
N ILE A 34 -6.34 1.28 4.99
CA ILE A 34 -6.00 1.48 3.58
C ILE A 34 -5.91 2.97 3.24
N VAL A 35 -6.83 3.80 3.76
CA VAL A 35 -6.79 5.25 3.60
C VAL A 35 -5.52 5.83 4.24
N GLU A 36 -5.15 5.38 5.44
CA GLU A 36 -3.90 5.80 6.09
C GLU A 36 -2.68 5.45 5.23
N ILE A 37 -2.63 4.24 4.65
CA ILE A 37 -1.56 3.83 3.73
C ILE A 37 -1.48 4.79 2.52
N VAL A 38 -2.62 5.12 1.91
CA VAL A 38 -2.68 6.04 0.75
C VAL A 38 -2.13 7.41 1.13
N GLU A 39 -2.52 7.96 2.28
CA GLU A 39 -2.00 9.25 2.76
C GLU A 39 -0.48 9.20 2.95
N LYS A 40 0.05 8.18 3.62
CA LYS A 40 1.50 8.04 3.82
C LYS A 40 2.26 7.81 2.52
N PHE A 41 1.68 7.09 1.57
CA PHE A 41 2.27 6.89 0.26
C PHE A 41 2.34 8.19 -0.54
N ASN A 42 1.29 9.01 -0.49
CA ASN A 42 1.32 10.35 -1.08
C ASN A 42 2.40 11.24 -0.43
N ASP A 43 2.56 11.19 0.89
CA ASP A 43 3.62 11.91 1.61
C ASP A 43 5.02 11.48 1.12
N ILE A 44 5.29 10.18 1.06
CA ILE A 44 6.62 9.67 0.69
C ILE A 44 6.90 9.77 -0.81
N SER A 45 5.88 9.76 -1.68
CA SER A 45 6.05 9.83 -3.14
C SER A 45 6.82 11.07 -3.60
N ASN A 46 6.65 12.18 -2.86
CA ASN A 46 7.27 13.46 -3.17
C ASN A 46 8.68 13.63 -2.56
N THR A 47 9.15 12.65 -1.80
CA THR A 47 10.44 12.72 -1.10
C THR A 47 11.62 12.60 -2.04
N PHE A 48 12.78 13.10 -1.58
CA PHE A 48 14.04 12.95 -2.30
C PHE A 48 14.42 11.48 -2.52
N PHE A 49 14.02 10.58 -1.61
CA PHE A 49 14.26 9.15 -1.72
C PHE A 49 13.69 8.57 -3.02
N PHE A 50 12.40 8.78 -3.29
CA PHE A 50 11.75 8.28 -4.51
C PHE A 50 12.20 9.01 -5.77
N LYS A 51 12.53 10.30 -5.67
CA LYS A 51 13.03 11.10 -6.81
C LYS A 51 14.43 10.70 -7.28
N THR A 52 15.23 10.06 -6.42
CA THR A 52 16.65 9.76 -6.71
C THR A 52 17.01 8.28 -6.70
N MET A 53 16.18 7.42 -6.10
CA MET A 53 16.35 5.97 -6.17
C MET A 53 15.42 5.37 -7.23
N PRO A 54 15.95 5.00 -8.42
CA PRO A 54 15.13 4.43 -9.49
C PRO A 54 14.57 3.04 -9.16
N SER A 55 15.16 2.32 -8.20
CA SER A 55 14.70 0.99 -7.79
C SER A 55 14.66 0.89 -6.27
N VAL A 56 13.46 0.64 -5.74
CA VAL A 56 13.19 0.42 -4.31
C VAL A 56 12.55 -0.96 -4.18
N PRO A 57 13.28 -2.01 -3.77
CA PRO A 57 12.75 -3.39 -3.81
C PRO A 57 11.43 -3.60 -3.09
N VAL A 58 11.21 -2.87 -1.98
CA VAL A 58 9.99 -3.00 -1.16
C VAL A 58 8.74 -2.48 -1.88
N THR A 59 8.85 -1.53 -2.82
CA THR A 59 7.68 -1.06 -3.57
C THR A 59 7.08 -2.16 -4.43
N ARG A 60 7.90 -3.11 -4.90
CA ARG A 60 7.42 -4.30 -5.62
C ARG A 60 6.62 -5.22 -4.72
N THR A 61 7.06 -5.39 -3.47
CA THR A 61 6.33 -6.20 -2.48
C THR A 61 4.99 -5.56 -2.17
N VAL A 62 4.97 -4.26 -1.87
CA VAL A 62 3.73 -3.49 -1.63
C VAL A 62 2.77 -3.60 -2.81
N LEU A 63 3.27 -3.41 -4.04
CA LEU A 63 2.44 -3.53 -5.25
C LEU A 63 1.82 -4.92 -5.39
N ARG A 64 2.61 -5.98 -5.12
CA ARG A 64 2.13 -7.37 -5.13
C ARG A 64 1.05 -7.58 -4.06
N ASP A 65 1.28 -7.12 -2.84
CA ASP A 65 0.36 -7.29 -1.72
C ASP A 65 -0.96 -6.54 -1.96
N ALA A 66 -0.89 -5.32 -2.51
CA ALA A 66 -2.06 -4.54 -2.90
C ALA A 66 -2.85 -5.22 -4.03
N THR A 67 -2.16 -5.80 -5.02
CA THR A 67 -2.80 -6.57 -6.09
C THR A 67 -3.51 -7.81 -5.54
N GLU A 68 -2.87 -8.54 -4.63
CA GLU A 68 -3.44 -9.71 -3.96
C GLU A 68 -4.67 -9.33 -3.13
N LEU A 69 -4.59 -8.24 -2.35
CA LEU A 69 -5.71 -7.75 -1.55
C LEU A 69 -6.90 -7.32 -2.41
N LEU A 70 -6.66 -6.62 -3.53
CA LEU A 70 -7.71 -6.26 -4.47
C LEU A 70 -8.38 -7.50 -5.09
N ASN A 71 -7.60 -8.52 -5.45
CA ASN A 71 -8.16 -9.78 -5.97
C ASN A 71 -9.09 -10.45 -4.96
N HIS A 72 -8.75 -10.45 -3.67
CA HIS A 72 -9.65 -10.97 -2.62
C HIS A 72 -10.92 -10.14 -2.49
N LYS A 73 -10.81 -8.79 -2.55
CA LYS A 73 -11.98 -7.90 -2.55
C LYS A 73 -12.92 -8.18 -3.72
N ASP A 74 -12.36 -8.26 -4.92
CA ASP A 74 -13.13 -8.50 -6.15
C ASP A 74 -13.78 -9.89 -6.17
N ALA A 75 -13.15 -10.88 -5.53
CA ALA A 75 -13.71 -12.21 -5.33
C ALA A 75 -14.75 -12.28 -4.19
N GLY A 76 -14.85 -11.24 -3.35
CA GLY A 76 -15.65 -11.27 -2.11
C GLY A 76 -15.12 -12.24 -1.05
N ASP A 77 -13.83 -12.59 -1.13
CA ASP A 77 -13.16 -13.52 -0.21
C ASP A 77 -12.64 -12.77 1.02
N TRP A 78 -13.54 -12.46 1.94
CA TRP A 78 -13.24 -11.66 3.13
C TRP A 78 -12.36 -12.40 4.15
N ASP A 79 -12.40 -13.74 4.15
CA ASP A 79 -11.56 -14.56 5.03
C ASP A 79 -10.08 -14.42 4.64
N SER A 80 -9.76 -14.55 3.36
CA SER A 80 -8.39 -14.30 2.88
C SER A 80 -8.02 -12.83 2.90
N PHE A 81 -8.98 -11.93 2.62
CA PHE A 81 -8.78 -10.48 2.69
C PHE A 81 -8.23 -10.05 4.07
N SER A 82 -8.81 -10.59 5.15
CA SER A 82 -8.38 -10.27 6.51
C SER A 82 -6.92 -10.61 6.79
N GLY A 83 -6.35 -11.66 6.19
CA GLY A 83 -4.93 -11.99 6.35
C GLY A 83 -4.03 -11.18 5.42
N SER A 84 -4.52 -10.90 4.21
CA SER A 84 -3.77 -10.16 3.19
C SER A 84 -3.63 -8.68 3.54
N ILE A 85 -4.59 -8.08 4.26
CA ILE A 85 -4.49 -6.68 4.69
C ILE A 85 -3.36 -6.47 5.72
N ASP A 86 -3.18 -7.38 6.68
CA ASP A 86 -2.06 -7.31 7.64
C ASP A 86 -0.70 -7.39 6.94
N THR A 87 -0.63 -8.17 5.85
CA THR A 87 0.56 -8.30 5.02
C THR A 87 0.86 -6.99 4.30
N LEU A 88 -0.16 -6.37 3.69
CA LEU A 88 -0.03 -5.05 3.05
C LEU A 88 0.37 -3.96 4.04
N ILE A 89 -0.22 -3.93 5.24
CA ILE A 89 0.17 -2.99 6.31
C ILE A 89 1.65 -3.16 6.65
N SER A 90 2.10 -4.39 6.84
CA SER A 90 3.49 -4.70 7.20
C SER A 90 4.50 -4.29 6.13
N SER A 91 4.20 -4.55 4.85
CA SER A 91 5.08 -4.15 3.74
C SER A 91 5.05 -2.64 3.51
N SER A 92 3.90 -2.00 3.68
CA SER A 92 3.73 -0.53 3.62
C SER A 92 4.52 0.17 4.72
N GLN A 93 4.45 -0.34 5.96
CA GLN A 93 5.23 0.14 7.10
C GLN A 93 6.73 0.10 6.79
N THR A 94 7.21 -1.02 6.26
CA THR A 94 8.61 -1.19 5.85
C THR A 94 9.03 -0.17 4.79
N LEU A 95 8.14 0.14 3.84
CA LEU A 95 8.41 1.12 2.80
C LEU A 95 8.52 2.54 3.36
N ILE A 96 7.58 2.93 4.23
CA ILE A 96 7.52 4.23 4.89
C ILE A 96 8.80 4.48 5.71
N GLU A 97 9.25 3.48 6.48
CA GLU A 97 10.49 3.56 7.25
C GLU A 97 11.73 3.73 6.35
N LYS A 98 11.77 3.01 5.23
CA LYS A 98 12.87 3.13 4.24
C LYS A 98 12.89 4.49 3.55
N ALA A 99 11.71 5.07 3.31
CA ALA A 99 11.57 6.41 2.75
C ALA A 99 11.95 7.53 3.75
N GLY A 100 12.28 7.18 5.00
CA GLY A 100 12.83 8.11 5.99
C GLY A 100 11.84 8.56 7.06
N MET A 101 10.59 8.08 7.03
CA MET A 101 9.57 8.38 8.03
C MET A 101 9.61 7.41 9.23
N LYS A 102 10.81 7.21 9.79
CA LYS A 102 11.00 6.32 10.95
C LYS A 102 10.13 6.76 12.13
N GLY A 103 9.43 5.81 12.75
CA GLY A 103 8.54 6.05 13.88
C GLY A 103 7.08 6.37 13.51
N THR A 104 6.75 6.44 12.22
CA THR A 104 5.35 6.35 11.76
C THR A 104 4.86 4.92 12.01
N ILE A 105 3.65 4.73 12.52
CA ILE A 105 3.05 3.41 12.77
C ILE A 105 1.70 3.41 12.07
N LEU A 106 1.51 2.50 11.12
CA LEU A 106 0.21 2.23 10.50
C LEU A 106 -0.69 1.46 11.47
N THR A 107 -1.99 1.78 11.46
CA THR A 107 -2.99 1.18 12.34
C THR A 107 -3.96 0.25 11.64
#